data_AF-A0A503EBL5-F1
#
_entry.id   AF-A0A503EBL5-F1
#
_cell.length_a   1.000
_cell.length_b   1.000
_cell.length_c   1.000
_cell.angle_alpha   90.00
_cell.angle_beta   90.00
_cell.angle_gamma   90.00
#
_symmetry.space_group_name_H-M   'P 1'
#
loop_
_entity.id
_entity.type
_entity.pdbx_description
1 polymer ?
#
loop_
_entity_poly.entity_id
_entity_poly.type
_entity_poly.pdbx_seq_one_letter_code
_entity_poly.pdbx_strand_id
1 'polypeptide(L)'
;MVVLNSGSIPARNIRLVVRDRAALEAALGAGADTESQGLWLSCFDPSKVIRLLQNGAQTTCSFGLTHRSLKKSFWKADAQFPIHVEYEGWFGERYRYDPPNILQIADSDSFTGGMWGPV
;
A
#
# COMPACT_ATOMS: atom_id res chain seq x y z
N MET A 1 -0.23 -0.99 -5.29
CA MET A 1 0.21 0.14 -4.44
C MET A 1 1.49 0.73 -5.02
N VAL A 2 1.67 2.05 -4.93
CA VAL A 2 2.85 2.76 -5.45
C VAL A 2 3.53 3.49 -4.29
N VAL A 3 4.85 3.39 -4.20
CA VAL A 3 5.68 4.19 -3.29
C VAL A 3 6.52 5.13 -4.16
N LEU A 4 6.35 6.43 -3.96
CA LEU A 4 7.04 7.49 -4.68
C LEU A 4 7.92 8.28 -3.71
N ASN A 5 9.19 8.48 -4.04
CA ASN A 5 10.01 9.47 -3.33
C ASN A 5 9.80 10.84 -3.99
N SER A 6 8.88 11.64 -3.44
CA SER A 6 8.63 13.02 -3.87
C SER A 6 9.60 14.04 -3.26
N GLY A 7 10.53 13.59 -2.42
CA GLY A 7 11.50 14.45 -1.76
C GLY A 7 12.69 14.83 -2.64
N SER A 8 13.53 15.72 -2.12
CA SER A 8 14.77 16.17 -2.76
C SER A 8 15.99 15.32 -2.36
N ILE A 9 15.82 14.30 -1.52
CA ILE A 9 16.89 13.44 -1.01
C ILE A 9 16.50 11.97 -1.17
N PRO A 10 17.42 11.08 -1.61
CA PRO A 10 17.13 9.67 -1.74
C PRO A 10 16.75 9.03 -0.40
N ALA A 11 15.74 8.17 -0.43
CA ALA A 11 15.30 7.38 0.71
C ALA A 11 15.87 5.97 0.63
N ARG A 12 16.29 5.42 1.77
CA ARG A 12 16.90 4.09 1.88
C ARG A 12 16.16 3.23 2.89
N ASN A 13 16.32 1.92 2.75
CA ASN A 13 15.82 0.93 3.70
C ASN A 13 14.33 1.13 4.05
N ILE A 14 13.53 1.45 3.03
CA ILE A 14 12.12 1.80 3.20
C ILE A 14 11.32 0.54 3.50
N ARG A 15 10.49 0.59 4.53
CA ARG A 15 9.55 -0.46 4.95
C ARG A 15 8.15 0.12 5.09
N LEU A 16 7.16 -0.70 4.76
CA LEU A 16 5.76 -0.41 5.02
C LEU A 16 5.33 -1.27 6.20
N VAL A 17 4.84 -0.65 7.26
CA VAL A 17 4.57 -1.32 8.53
C VAL A 17 3.11 -1.14 8.91
N VAL A 18 2.41 -2.24 9.09
CA VAL A 18 1.07 -2.25 9.70
C VAL A 18 1.25 -2.46 11.20
N ARG A 19 0.99 -1.41 11.99
CA ARG A 19 1.02 -1.51 13.47
C ARG A 19 -0.33 -1.88 14.05
N ASP A 20 -1.42 -1.44 13.41
CA ASP A 20 -2.78 -1.81 13.79
C ASP A 20 -3.24 -3.02 12.98
N ARG A 21 -2.99 -4.22 13.52
CA ARG A 21 -3.40 -5.46 12.86
C ARG A 21 -4.92 -5.61 12.82
N ALA A 22 -5.63 -5.13 13.84
CA ALA A 22 -7.08 -5.24 13.90
C ALA A 22 -7.75 -4.43 12.78
N ALA A 23 -7.26 -3.21 12.51
CA ALA A 23 -7.73 -2.40 11.38
C ALA A 23 -7.46 -3.06 10.03
N LEU A 24 -6.28 -3.68 9.85
CA LEU A 24 -5.97 -4.44 8.62
C LEU A 24 -6.93 -5.61 8.43
N GLU A 25 -7.13 -6.45 9.45
CA GLU A 25 -8.06 -7.58 9.37
C GLU A 25 -9.50 -7.11 9.11
N ALA A 26 -9.90 -5.98 9.71
CA ALA A 26 -11.20 -5.37 9.45
C ALA A 26 -11.36 -4.92 7.99
N ALA A 27 -10.27 -4.55 7.31
CA ALA A 27 -10.26 -4.16 5.90
C ALA A 27 -10.28 -5.33 4.90
N LEU A 28 -9.98 -6.56 5.35
CA LEU A 28 -10.00 -7.74 4.49
C LEU A 28 -11.43 -8.12 4.08
N GLY A 29 -11.59 -8.42 2.79
CA GLY A 29 -12.81 -8.95 2.20
C GLY A 29 -12.90 -10.47 2.33
N ALA A 30 -14.06 -11.02 1.95
CA ALA A 30 -14.31 -12.46 2.04
C ALA A 30 -13.45 -13.30 1.08
N GLY A 31 -12.83 -12.68 0.08
CA GLY A 31 -11.88 -13.32 -0.84
C GLY A 31 -10.43 -13.33 -0.34
N ALA A 32 -10.15 -12.81 0.86
CA ALA A 32 -8.81 -12.83 1.45
C ALA A 32 -8.48 -14.17 2.10
N ASP A 33 -8.38 -15.23 1.30
CA ASP A 33 -7.89 -16.53 1.77
C ASP A 33 -6.41 -16.48 2.16
N THR A 34 -5.93 -17.52 2.85
CA THR A 34 -4.56 -17.59 3.39
C THR A 34 -3.49 -17.42 2.31
N GLU A 35 -3.70 -17.99 1.12
CA GLU A 35 -2.77 -17.88 0.00
C GLU A 35 -2.71 -16.44 -0.53
N SER A 36 -3.87 -15.84 -0.79
CA SER A 36 -4.00 -14.47 -1.24
C SER A 36 -3.44 -13.49 -0.23
N GLN A 37 -3.65 -13.71 1.07
CA GLN A 37 -3.04 -12.89 2.11
C GLN A 37 -1.52 -12.98 2.08
N GLY A 38 -0.96 -14.18 1.94
CA GLY A 38 0.49 -14.37 1.82
C GLY A 38 1.09 -13.61 0.63
N LEU A 39 0.39 -13.56 -0.49
CA LEU A 39 0.82 -12.83 -1.69
C LEU A 39 0.67 -11.32 -1.53
N TRP A 40 -0.53 -10.84 -1.19
CA TRP A 40 -0.89 -9.43 -1.24
C TRP A 40 -0.42 -8.63 -0.02
N LEU A 41 -0.30 -9.27 1.15
CA LEU A 41 0.22 -8.62 2.36
C LEU A 41 1.74 -8.74 2.48
N SER A 42 2.41 -9.43 1.54
CA SER A 42 3.86 -9.60 1.56
C SER A 42 4.63 -8.28 1.59
N CYS A 43 4.07 -7.20 1.04
CA CYS A 43 4.68 -5.87 1.08
C CYS A 43 4.83 -5.29 2.50
N PHE A 44 4.09 -5.83 3.48
CA PHE A 44 4.19 -5.46 4.89
C PHE A 44 5.09 -6.41 5.70
N ASP A 45 5.68 -7.42 5.07
CA ASP A 45 6.61 -8.31 5.74
C ASP A 45 7.88 -7.54 6.12
N PRO A 46 8.37 -7.63 7.39
CA PRO A 46 9.54 -6.90 7.85
C PRO A 46 10.83 -7.14 7.05
N SER A 47 10.92 -8.28 6.36
CA SER A 47 12.04 -8.65 5.49
C SER A 47 11.97 -7.97 4.11
N LYS A 48 10.82 -7.46 3.69
CA LYS A 48 10.66 -6.74 2.43
C LYS A 48 11.05 -5.29 2.62
N VAL A 49 12.15 -4.92 1.96
CA VAL A 49 12.77 -3.61 2.08
C VAL A 49 13.04 -3.05 0.70
N ILE A 50 12.52 -1.85 0.42
CA ILE A 50 12.95 -1.08 -0.76
C ILE A 50 14.29 -0.43 -0.37
N ARG A 51 15.38 -1.03 -0.83
CA ARG A 51 16.74 -0.66 -0.39
C ARG A 51 17.10 0.80 -0.70
N LEU A 52 16.68 1.28 -1.86
CA LEU A 52 16.97 2.62 -2.35
C LEU A 52 15.86 3.09 -3.27
N LEU A 53 15.38 4.31 -3.03
CA LEU A 53 14.45 5.01 -3.91
C LEU A 53 15.00 6.42 -4.17
N GLN A 54 15.47 6.64 -5.40
CA GLN A 54 16.01 7.92 -5.86
C GLN A 54 14.93 9.00 -5.93
N ASN A 55 15.35 10.26 -5.99
CA ASN A 55 14.44 11.40 -6.09
C ASN A 55 13.56 11.28 -7.34
N GLY A 56 12.24 11.42 -7.16
CA GLY A 56 11.26 11.28 -8.24
C GLY A 56 11.06 9.85 -8.74
N ALA A 57 11.80 8.86 -8.21
CA ALA A 57 11.60 7.46 -8.56
C ALA A 57 10.42 6.88 -7.78
N GLN A 58 9.75 5.92 -8.43
CA GLN A 58 8.68 5.14 -7.83
C GLN A 58 8.92 3.64 -7.96
N THR A 59 8.33 2.88 -7.06
CA THR A 59 8.23 1.43 -7.17
C THR A 59 6.81 0.99 -6.85
N THR A 60 6.42 -0.16 -7.38
CA THR A 60 5.06 -0.69 -7.24
C THR A 60 5.11 -2.08 -6.66
N CYS A 61 4.16 -2.40 -5.79
CA CYS A 61 3.92 -3.77 -5.38
C CYS A 61 2.46 -4.15 -5.60
N SER A 62 2.29 -5.45 -5.85
CA SER A 62 1.05 -6.18 -5.74
C SER A 62 0.37 -5.88 -4.39
N PHE A 63 -0.90 -5.48 -4.42
CA PHE A 63 -1.62 -5.04 -3.22
C PHE A 63 -3.12 -5.37 -3.24
N GLY A 64 -3.46 -6.61 -3.60
CA GLY A 64 -4.84 -7.07 -3.67
C GLY A 64 -5.68 -6.36 -4.72
N LEU A 65 -6.94 -6.79 -4.81
CA LEU A 65 -7.94 -6.25 -5.74
C LEU A 65 -9.32 -6.27 -5.07
N THR A 66 -10.16 -5.30 -5.41
CA THR A 66 -11.60 -5.32 -5.18
C THR A 66 -12.30 -5.98 -6.38
N HIS A 67 -13.45 -6.62 -6.14
CA HIS A 67 -14.18 -7.37 -7.17
C HIS A 67 -15.70 -7.15 -7.00
N ARG A 68 -16.46 -7.15 -8.11
CA ARG A 68 -17.94 -7.01 -8.09
C ARG A 68 -18.65 -7.99 -7.16
N SER A 69 -18.23 -9.25 -7.22
CA SER A 69 -18.63 -10.24 -6.23
C SER A 69 -17.82 -10.07 -4.95
N LEU A 70 -18.45 -9.59 -3.88
CA LEU A 70 -17.87 -9.43 -2.53
C LEU A 70 -17.15 -10.68 -2.02
N LYS A 71 -17.62 -11.88 -2.39
CA LYS A 71 -16.99 -13.17 -2.02
C LYS A 71 -15.59 -13.38 -2.62
N LYS A 72 -15.24 -12.61 -3.66
CA LYS A 72 -13.95 -12.69 -4.37
C LYS A 72 -13.06 -11.47 -4.11
N SER A 73 -13.57 -10.46 -3.43
CA SER A 73 -12.82 -9.24 -3.14
C SER A 73 -11.82 -9.51 -2.03
N PHE A 74 -10.54 -9.22 -2.30
CA PHE A 74 -9.50 -9.30 -1.30
C PHE A 74 -9.66 -8.21 -0.24
N TRP A 75 -10.07 -7.01 -0.67
CA TRP A 75 -10.39 -5.90 0.22
C TRP A 75 -11.89 -5.68 0.31
N LYS A 76 -12.36 -5.14 1.44
CA LYS A 76 -13.68 -4.49 1.51
C LYS A 76 -13.61 -3.12 0.83
N ALA A 77 -14.67 -2.77 0.10
CA ALA A 77 -14.82 -1.44 -0.48
C ALA A 77 -14.81 -0.37 0.63
N ASP A 78 -14.19 0.77 0.34
CA ASP A 78 -14.04 1.92 1.25
C ASP A 78 -13.34 1.64 2.59
N ALA A 79 -12.74 0.45 2.74
CA ALA A 79 -11.99 0.13 3.93
C ALA A 79 -10.78 1.04 4.06
N GLN A 80 -10.46 1.39 5.31
CA GLN A 80 -9.32 2.20 5.65
C GLN A 80 -8.51 1.53 6.74
N PHE A 81 -7.19 1.59 6.64
CA PHE A 81 -6.31 1.18 7.72
C PHE A 81 -5.00 1.97 7.71
N PRO A 82 -4.43 2.23 8.90
CA PRO A 82 -3.19 2.99 9.01
C PRO A 82 -1.96 2.12 8.71
N ILE A 83 -1.01 2.70 7.99
CA ILE A 83 0.34 2.16 7.81
C ILE A 83 1.38 3.19 8.24
N HIS A 84 2.56 2.73 8.63
CA HIS A 84 3.73 3.57 8.83
C HIS A 84 4.72 3.33 7.71
N VAL A 85 5.29 4.41 7.18
CA VAL A 85 6.41 4.33 6.25
C VAL A 85 7.66 4.59 7.08
N GLU A 86 8.48 3.56 7.25
CA GLU A 86 9.76 3.69 7.94
C GLU A 86 10.87 3.75 6.91
N TYR A 87 11.80 4.71 7.03
CA TYR A 87 12.90 4.85 6.08
C TYR A 87 14.10 5.58 6.69
N GLU A 88 15.22 5.53 5.98
CA GLU A 88 16.44 6.25 6.32
C GLU A 88 16.75 7.29 5.26
N GLY A 89 17.05 8.51 5.70
CA GLY A 89 17.59 9.55 4.84
C GLY A 89 18.99 9.19 4.35
N TRP A 90 19.44 9.88 3.30
CA TRP A 90 20.78 9.70 2.76
C TRP A 90 21.89 9.97 3.80
N PHE A 91 21.65 10.92 4.70
CA PHE A 91 22.61 11.33 5.75
C PHE A 91 22.51 10.53 7.06
N GLY A 92 21.72 9.46 7.08
CA GLY A 92 21.64 8.54 8.23
C GLY A 92 20.49 8.80 9.20
N GLU A 93 19.75 9.90 9.02
CA GLU A 93 18.52 10.16 9.75
C GLU A 93 17.50 9.05 9.56
N ARG A 94 16.75 8.72 10.62
CA ARG A 94 15.79 7.62 10.63
C ARG A 94 14.40 8.14 10.92
N TYR A 95 13.48 7.90 9.99
CA TYR A 95 12.10 8.31 10.06
C TYR A 95 11.26 7.08 10.39
N ARG A 96 10.78 6.99 11.64
CA ARG A 96 10.00 5.84 12.15
C ARG A 96 8.81 6.23 13.02
N TYR A 97 8.73 7.50 13.38
CA TYR A 97 7.73 8.06 14.29
C TYR A 97 6.84 9.09 13.61
N ASP A 98 6.93 9.17 12.29
CA ASP A 98 6.01 9.97 11.49
C ASP A 98 4.57 9.48 11.71
N PRO A 99 3.57 10.38 11.65
CA PRO A 99 2.18 9.99 11.73
C PRO A 99 1.82 8.88 10.73
N PRO A 100 0.87 8.00 11.08
CA PRO A 100 0.44 6.96 10.16
C PRO A 100 -0.17 7.56 8.89
N ASN A 101 0.13 6.93 7.76
CA ASN A 101 -0.53 7.18 6.48
C ASN A 101 -1.76 6.28 6.40
N ILE A 102 -2.92 6.86 6.06
CA ILE A 102 -4.16 6.09 5.92
C ILE A 102 -4.21 5.51 4.50
N LEU A 103 -4.19 4.19 4.39
CA LEU A 103 -4.51 3.52 3.14
C LEU A 103 -6.02 3.40 3.02
N GLN A 104 -6.59 3.99 1.97
CA GLN A 104 -7.99 3.85 1.62
C GLN A 104 -8.12 2.94 0.40
N ILE A 105 -8.95 1.91 0.53
CA ILE A 105 -9.33 1.04 -0.57
C ILE A 105 -10.48 1.72 -1.31
N ALA A 106 -10.18 2.36 -2.43
CA ALA A 106 -11.22 2.83 -3.34
C ALA A 106 -11.97 1.64 -3.93
N ASP A 107 -13.30 1.70 -3.97
CA ASP A 107 -14.13 0.67 -4.60
C ASP A 107 -13.75 0.45 -6.09
N SER A 108 -13.74 -0.81 -6.53
CA SER A 108 -13.47 -1.18 -7.93
C SER A 108 -14.62 -0.87 -8.88
N ASP A 109 -15.84 -0.64 -8.39
CA ASP A 109 -16.99 -0.48 -9.28
C ASP A 109 -17.05 0.87 -10.03
N SER A 110 -16.05 1.75 -9.87
CA SER A 110 -15.92 2.96 -10.69
C SER A 110 -14.49 3.33 -11.10
N PHE A 111 -13.78 2.41 -11.75
CA PHE A 111 -13.16 2.80 -13.02
C PHE A 111 -14.20 2.60 -14.14
N THR A 112 -15.38 3.22 -14.01
CA THR A 112 -16.20 3.51 -15.19
C THR A 112 -15.35 4.41 -16.07
N GLY A 113 -14.97 3.89 -17.23
CA GLY A 113 -13.97 4.48 -18.10
C GLY A 113 -14.22 5.96 -18.37
N GLY A 114 -13.26 6.79 -17.95
CA GLY A 114 -13.03 8.05 -18.64
C GLY A 114 -12.66 7.73 -20.08
N MET A 115 -13.66 7.60 -20.95
CA MET A 115 -13.45 7.92 -22.35
C MET A 115 -13.09 9.40 -22.39
N TRP A 116 -11.92 9.71 -22.91
CA TRP A 116 -11.70 11.05 -23.46
C TRP A 116 -12.81 11.26 -24.49
N GLY A 117 -13.73 12.19 -24.21
CA GLY A 117 -14.66 12.66 -25.23
C GLY A 117 -13.87 13.19 -26.42
N PRO A 118 -14.36 13.02 -27.66
CA PRO A 118 -13.65 13.49 -28.83
C PRO A 118 -13.44 15.01 -28.76
N VAL A 119 -12.23 15.43 -29.15
CA VAL A 119 -11.90 16.81 -29.51
C VAL A 119 -12.64 17.26 -30.76
#